data_AF-A0A9E1JD18-F1
#
_entry.id   AF-A0A9E1JD18-F1
#
_cell.length_a   1.000
_cell.length_b   1.000
_cell.length_c   1.000
_cell.angle_alpha   90.00
_cell.angle_beta   90.00
_cell.angle_gamma   90.00
#
_symmetry.space_group_name_H-M   'P 1'
#
loop_
_entity.id
_entity.type
_entity.pdbx_description
1 polymer ?
#
loop_
_entity_poly.entity_id
_entity_poly.type
_entity_poly.pdbx_seq_one_letter_code
_entity_poly.pdbx_strand_id
1 'polypeptide(L)' 'WEDDRTDEQQLGLTYEELEDAMSNEDSIHREKYMSIRKKNIHKMKVIPVCIIKDKN' A
#
# COMPACT_ATOMS: atom_id res chain seq x y z
N TRP A 1 7.48 16.08 -10.08
CA TRP A 1 8.23 14.89 -10.48
C TRP A 1 9.50 15.37 -11.16
N GLU A 2 10.43 15.87 -10.36
CA GLU A 2 11.74 16.36 -10.85
C GLU A 2 12.89 15.48 -10.37
N ASP A 3 12.61 14.47 -9.54
CA ASP A 3 13.56 13.41 -9.24
C ASP A 3 13.24 12.22 -10.14
N ASP A 4 14.22 11.74 -10.91
CA ASP A 4 14.07 10.63 -11.86
C ASP A 4 13.96 9.27 -11.15
N ARG A 5 13.28 9.20 -10.00
CA ARG A 5 13.15 7.95 -9.24
C ARG A 5 12.15 7.03 -9.89
N THR A 6 12.52 5.75 -10.01
CA THR A 6 11.62 4.70 -10.49
C THR A 6 10.73 4.17 -9.37
N ASP A 7 9.60 3.55 -9.73
CA ASP A 7 8.70 2.93 -8.75
C ASP A 7 9.41 1.89 -7.89
N GLU A 8 10.31 1.11 -8.48
CA GLU A 8 11.11 0.12 -7.78
C GLU A 8 12.03 0.75 -6.75
N GLN A 9 12.61 1.92 -7.04
CA GLN A 9 13.42 2.65 -6.08
C GLN A 9 12.57 3.23 -4.94
N GLN A 10 11.36 3.70 -5.23
CA GLN A 10 10.46 4.25 -4.22
C GLN A 10 9.88 3.16 -3.29
N LEU A 11 9.51 2.01 -3.85
CA LEU A 11 8.96 0.87 -3.11
C LEU A 11 10.07 0.01 -2.50
N GLY A 12 11.25 0.01 -3.12
CA GLY A 12 12.37 -0.87 -2.83
C GLY A 12 12.08 -2.34 -3.14
N LEU A 13 11.21 -2.61 -4.11
CA LEU A 13 10.85 -3.94 -4.59
C LEU A 13 10.75 -3.87 -6.11
N THR A 14 11.25 -4.89 -6.80
CA THR A 14 10.95 -5.10 -8.21
C THR A 14 9.50 -5.51 -8.39
N TYR A 15 8.99 -5.43 -9.62
CA TYR A 15 7.64 -5.88 -9.93
C TYR A 15 7.45 -7.38 -9.65
N GLU A 16 8.43 -8.23 -10.00
CA GLU A 16 8.36 -9.68 -9.77
C GLU A 16 8.33 -10.03 -8.26
N GLU A 17 9.19 -9.41 -7.47
CA GLU A 17 9.21 -9.59 -6.00
C GLU A 17 7.90 -9.11 -5.35
N LEU A 18 7.32 -8.03 -5.88
CA LEU A 18 6.04 -7.51 -5.41
C LEU A 18 4.89 -8.47 -5.72
N GLU A 19 4.84 -9.01 -6.93
CA GLU A 19 3.82 -9.97 -7.37
C GLU A 19 3.90 -11.31 -6.60
N ASP A 20 5.12 -11.80 -6.35
CA ASP A 20 5.33 -12.96 -5.48
C ASP A 20 4.85 -12.66 -4.05
N ALA A 21 5.27 -11.53 -3.46
CA ALA A 21 4.84 -11.15 -2.12
C ALA A 21 3.33 -10.89 -1.99
N MET A 22 2.64 -10.58 -3.09
CA MET A 22 1.18 -10.45 -3.13
C MET A 22 0.49 -11.82 -3.06
N SER A 23 1.01 -12.80 -3.81
CA SER A 23 0.37 -14.10 -4.04
C SER A 23 0.82 -15.18 -3.06
N ASN A 24 2.03 -15.07 -2.53
CA ASN A 24 2.68 -16.04 -1.66
C ASN A 24 2.90 -15.47 -0.26
N GLU A 25 2.34 -16.12 0.76
CA GLU A 25 2.48 -15.68 2.16
C GLU A 25 3.86 -15.99 2.75
N ASP A 26 4.57 -16.97 2.20
CA ASP A 26 5.92 -17.37 2.62
C ASP A 26 7.02 -16.61 1.87
N SER A 27 6.65 -15.64 1.01
CA SER A 27 7.62 -14.81 0.29
C SER A 27 8.53 -14.07 1.27
N ILE A 28 9.83 -14.05 0.96
CA ILE A 28 10.82 -13.30 1.73
C ILE A 28 10.53 -11.79 1.77
N HIS A 29 9.77 -11.28 0.78
CA HIS A 29 9.40 -9.87 0.67
C HIS A 29 8.01 -9.54 1.26
N ARG A 30 7.30 -10.55 1.79
CA ARG A 30 5.94 -10.41 2.32
C ARG A 30 5.82 -9.34 3.39
N GLU A 31 6.78 -9.28 4.33
CA GLU A 31 6.75 -8.29 5.41
C GLU A 31 6.79 -6.85 4.86
N LYS A 32 7.69 -6.60 3.91
CA LYS A 32 7.85 -5.28 3.27
C LYS A 32 6.59 -4.90 2.51
N TYR A 33 6.06 -5.81 1.69
CA TYR A 33 4.77 -5.63 1.01
C TYR A 33 3.65 -5.29 2.00
N MET A 34 3.50 -6.05 3.09
CA MET A 34 2.46 -5.83 4.08
C MET A 34 2.58 -4.47 4.78
N SER A 35 3.80 -3.99 5.02
CA SER A 35 4.03 -2.66 5.59
C SER A 35 3.54 -1.54 4.65
N ILE A 36 3.81 -1.64 3.34
CA ILE A 36 3.40 -0.69 2.32
C ILE A 36 1.88 -0.73 2.15
N ARG A 37 1.31 -1.94 2.05
CA ARG A 37 -0.13 -2.15 1.88
C ARG A 37 -0.93 -1.60 3.06
N LYS A 38 -0.49 -1.84 4.30
CA LYS A 38 -1.15 -1.32 5.51
C LYS A 38 -1.21 0.21 5.49
N LYS A 39 -0.13 0.89 5.08
CA LYS A 39 -0.10 2.35 4.95
C LYS A 39 -1.03 2.87 3.86
N ASN A 40 -1.17 2.14 2.75
CA ASN A 40 -1.93 2.59 1.58
C ASN A 40 -3.40 2.12 1.53
N ILE A 41 -3.86 1.29 2.46
CA ILE A 41 -5.21 0.72 2.42
C ILE A 41 -6.33 1.77 2.34
N HIS A 42 -6.09 2.98 2.86
CA HIS A 42 -7.02 4.11 2.81
C HIS A 42 -7.29 4.59 1.37
N LYS A 43 -6.36 4.39 0.43
CA LYS A 43 -6.55 4.72 -0.99
C LYS A 43 -7.53 3.78 -1.71
N MET A 44 -7.78 2.61 -1.13
CA MET A 44 -8.71 1.60 -1.65
C MET A 44 -10.08 1.65 -0.97
N LYS A 45 -10.19 2.33 0.18
CA LYS A 45 -11.45 2.50 0.90
C LYS A 45 -12.13 3.79 0.44
N VAL A 46 -13.45 3.82 0.57
CA VAL A 46 -14.21 5.06 0.34
C VAL A 46 -13.71 6.16 1.26
N ILE A 47 -13.78 7.40 0.78
CA ILE A 47 -13.37 8.58 1.55
C ILE A 47 -14.18 8.58 2.86
N PRO A 48 -13.52 8.62 4.03
CA PRO A 48 -14.22 8.59 5.30
C PRO A 48 -15.07 9.86 5.45
N VAL A 49 -16.36 9.68 5.68
CA VAL A 49 -17.31 10.78 5.91
C VAL A 49 -17.59 10.87 7.41
N CYS A 50 -17.44 12.08 7.96
CA CYS A 50 -17.86 12.36 9.33
C CYS A 50 -19.38 12.60 9.35
N ILE A 51 -20.13 11.76 10.07
CA ILE A 51 -21.57 11.91 10.27
C ILE A 51 -21.81 12.38 11.69
N ILE A 52 -22.26 13.63 11.82
CA ILE A 52 -22.69 14.20 13.10
C ILE A 52 -24.19 13.96 13.22
N LYS A 53 -24.62 13.28 14.30
CA LYS A 53 -26.04 13.11 14.58
C LYS A 53 -26.61 14.42 15.10
N ASP A 54 -27.75 14.84 14.56
CA ASP A 54 -28.48 15.98 15.13
C ASP A 54 -28.88 15.67 16.58
N LYS A 55 -28.69 16.64 17.46
CA LYS A 55 -29.19 16.56 18.83
C LYS A 55 -30.68 16.87 18.78
N ASN A 56 -31.51 15.85 18.98
CA ASN A 56 -32.90 16.05 19.39
C ASN A 56 -32.94 16.73 20.77
#